data_AF-A0A536C0Z5-F1
#
_entry.id   AF-A0A536C0Z5-F1
#
_cell.length_a   1.000
_cell.length_b   1.000
_cell.length_c   1.000
_cell.angle_alpha   90.00
_cell.angle_beta   90.00
_cell.angle_gamma   90.00
#
_symmetry.space_group_name_H-M   'P 1'
#
loop_
_entity.id
_entity.type
_entity.pdbx_description
1 polymer ?
#
loop_
_entity_poly.entity_id
_entity_poly.type
_entity_poly.pdbx_seq_one_letter_code
_entity_poly.pdbx_strand_id
1 'polypeptide(L)'
;TATRRSDQSFALIGRFVITPLFLLGGVFFPLHQLPQLLQGIAWLTPLAHGVALARSLSLGALSASAFVHLAVLLVYAAIGIAAARITLQRRLVQ
;
A
#
# COMPACT_ATOMS: atom_id res chain seq x y z
N THR A 1 -19.65 7.72 -4.71
CA THR A 1 -18.34 7.09 -4.49
C THR A 1 -17.27 8.08 -4.86
N ALA A 2 -16.65 8.92 -4.00
CA ALA A 2 -16.70 9.11 -2.53
C ALA A 2 -18.00 8.63 -1.87
N THR A 3 -17.98 7.40 -1.34
CA THR A 3 -19.20 6.64 -0.97
C THR A 3 -19.35 6.46 0.52
N ARG A 4 -18.26 6.63 1.29
CA ARG A 4 -18.33 6.49 2.73
C ARG A 4 -18.78 7.82 3.32
N ARG A 5 -20.06 7.89 3.68
CA ARG A 5 -20.71 9.04 4.34
C ARG A 5 -20.55 9.01 5.87
N SER A 6 -20.04 7.91 6.44
CA SER A 6 -19.84 7.77 7.89
C SER A 6 -18.38 7.55 8.25
N ASP A 7 -17.94 8.25 9.30
CA ASP A 7 -16.61 8.11 9.90
C ASP A 7 -16.34 6.68 10.38
N GLN A 8 -17.40 5.97 10.79
CA GLN A 8 -17.35 4.58 11.20
C GLN A 8 -16.77 3.66 10.11
N SER A 9 -16.99 3.97 8.83
CA SER A 9 -16.41 3.19 7.72
C SER A 9 -14.88 3.29 7.69
N PHE A 10 -14.33 4.47 8.00
CA PHE A 10 -12.88 4.66 8.07
C PHE A 10 -12.28 3.97 9.29
N ALA A 11 -12.97 3.97 10.43
CA ALA A 11 -12.55 3.25 11.61
C ALA A 11 -12.45 1.72 11.36
N LEU A 12 -13.41 1.14 10.63
CA LEU A 12 -13.37 -0.27 10.25
C LEU A 12 -12.22 -0.59 9.29
N ILE A 13 -11.94 0.27 8.31
CA ILE A 13 -10.77 0.13 7.42
C ILE A 13 -9.48 0.16 8.25
N GLY A 14 -9.37 1.09 9.20
CA GLY A 14 -8.22 1.16 10.11
C GLY A 14 -8.00 -0.17 10.84
N ARG A 15 -9.03 -0.66 11.52
CA ARG A 15 -8.94 -1.89 12.35
C ARG A 15 -8.74 -3.17 11.56
N PHE A 16 -9.47 -3.36 10.47
CA PHE A 16 -9.52 -4.65 9.78
C PHE A 16 -8.65 -4.72 8.52
N VAL A 17 -8.14 -3.58 8.05
CA VAL A 17 -7.27 -3.53 6.86
C VAL A 17 -5.90 -2.99 7.24
N ILE A 18 -5.82 -1.78 7.80
CA ILE A 18 -4.54 -1.11 8.04
C ILE A 18 -3.74 -1.80 9.16
N THR A 19 -4.38 -2.11 10.29
CA THR A 19 -3.70 -2.80 11.41
C THR A 19 -3.10 -4.15 10.99
N PRO A 20 -3.84 -5.09 10.38
CA PRO A 20 -3.25 -6.37 9.97
C PRO A 20 -2.19 -6.18 8.86
N LEU A 21 -2.38 -5.25 7.92
CA LEU A 21 -1.35 -4.92 6.94
C LEU A 21 -0.06 -4.44 7.60
N PHE A 22 -0.13 -3.66 8.67
CA PHE A 22 1.05 -3.17 9.36
C PHE A 22 1.83 -4.31 10.04
N LEU A 23 1.13 -5.31 10.57
CA LEU A 23 1.73 -6.50 11.16
C LEU A 23 2.38 -7.42 10.11
N LEU A 24 1.70 -7.62 8.97
CA LEU A 24 2.09 -8.59 7.94
C LEU A 24 2.92 -7.99 6.80
N GLY A 25 2.95 -6.67 6.67
CA GLY A 25 3.54 -5.93 5.54
C GLY A 25 5.05 -5.71 5.63
N GLY A 26 5.76 -6.47 6.46
CA GLY A 26 7.23 -6.40 6.52
C GLY A 26 7.81 -5.33 7.45
N VAL A 27 6.96 -4.60 8.20
CA VAL A 27 7.36 -3.51 9.11
C VAL A 27 8.07 -4.06 10.34
N PHE A 28 7.45 -5.01 11.03
CA PHE A 28 7.99 -5.61 12.25
C PHE A 28 8.74 -6.92 12.00
N PHE A 29 8.21 -7.75 11.11
CA PHE A 29 8.77 -9.07 10.81
C PHE A 29 9.22 -9.13 9.34
N PRO A 30 10.40 -9.69 9.04
CA PRO A 30 10.82 -9.89 7.66
C PRO A 30 9.84 -10.77 6.88
N LEU A 31 9.52 -10.37 5.65
CA LEU A 31 8.53 -11.06 4.81
C LEU A 31 8.87 -12.55 4.60
N HIS A 32 10.15 -12.91 4.44
CA HIS A 32 10.59 -14.28 4.19
C HIS A 32 10.30 -15.26 5.35
N GLN A 33 9.96 -14.76 6.55
CA GLN A 33 9.62 -15.59 7.72
C GLN A 33 8.12 -15.94 7.76
N LEU A 34 7.30 -15.28 6.94
CA LEU A 34 5.86 -15.53 6.90
C LEU A 34 5.55 -16.81 6.10
N PRO A 35 4.42 -17.49 6.37
CA PRO A 35 3.90 -18.52 5.46
C PRO A 35 3.76 -18.01 4.03
N GLN A 36 4.03 -18.86 3.04
CA GLN A 36 4.12 -18.47 1.62
C GLN A 36 2.87 -17.73 1.10
N LEU A 37 1.68 -18.10 1.57
CA LEU A 37 0.43 -17.41 1.25
C LEU A 37 0.44 -15.95 1.72
N LEU A 38 0.86 -15.71 2.97
CA LEU A 38 0.92 -14.37 3.55
C LEU A 38 2.02 -13.53 2.89
N GLN A 39 3.14 -14.15 2.49
CA GLN A 39 4.15 -13.47 1.68
C GLN A 39 3.57 -12.96 0.36
N GLY A 40 2.84 -13.81 -0.36
CA GLY A 40 2.19 -13.44 -1.61
C GLY A 40 1.22 -12.28 -1.44
N ILE A 41 0.36 -12.34 -0.42
CA ILE A 41 -0.59 -11.26 -0.11
C ILE A 41 0.15 -9.96 0.23
N ALA A 42 1.19 -10.02 1.06
CA ALA A 42 1.93 -8.83 1.46
C ALA A 42 2.62 -8.15 0.27
N TRP A 43 3.20 -8.92 -0.65
CA TRP A 43 3.81 -8.38 -1.88
C TRP A 43 2.81 -7.76 -2.85
N LEU A 44 1.50 -8.03 -2.72
CA LEU A 44 0.46 -7.33 -3.49
C LEU A 44 0.08 -5.96 -2.89
N THR A 45 0.74 -5.52 -1.82
CA THR A 45 0.36 -4.31 -1.10
C THR A 45 1.43 -3.24 -1.27
N PRO A 46 1.06 -1.95 -1.44
CA PRO A 46 2.05 -0.87 -1.54
C PRO A 46 2.88 -0.74 -0.26
N LEU A 47 2.35 -1.16 0.89
CA LEU A 47 3.05 -1.09 2.17
C LEU A 47 4.34 -1.92 2.17
N ALA A 48 4.29 -3.17 1.69
CA ALA A 48 5.47 -4.03 1.64
C ALA A 48 6.58 -3.45 0.74
N HIS A 49 6.20 -2.89 -0.42
CA HIS A 49 7.15 -2.21 -1.31
C HIS A 49 7.75 -0.96 -0.67
N GLY A 50 6.94 -0.15 0.04
CA GLY A 50 7.41 1.03 0.76
C GLY A 50 8.43 0.68 1.85
N VAL A 51 8.16 -0.37 2.63
CA VAL A 51 9.06 -0.83 3.70
C VAL A 51 10.36 -1.39 3.13
N ALA A 52 10.29 -2.18 2.05
CA ALA A 52 11.48 -2.71 1.38
C ALA A 52 12.37 -1.58 0.85
N LEU A 53 11.77 -0.59 0.18
CA LEU A 53 12.49 0.58 -0.36
C LEU A 53 13.11 1.44 0.76
N ALA A 54 12.33 1.76 1.80
CA ALA A 54 12.83 2.54 2.94
C ALA A 54 14.03 1.85 3.61
N ARG A 55 13.97 0.52 3.77
CA ARG A 55 15.08 -0.26 4.31
C ARG A 55 16.30 -0.22 3.39
N SER A 56 16.14 -0.41 2.08
CA SER A 56 17.27 -0.33 1.15
C SER A 56 17.94 1.03 1.17
N LEU A 57 17.16 2.12 1.24
CA LEU A 57 17.69 3.48 1.33
C LEU A 57 18.43 3.72 2.64
N SER A 58 17.86 3.27 3.76
CA SER A 58 18.46 3.43 5.10
C SER A 58 19.78 2.69 5.24
N LEU A 59 19.92 1.54 4.58
CA LEU A 59 21.13 0.73 4.58
C LEU A 59 22.14 1.14 3.48
N GLY A 60 21.82 2.15 2.66
CA GLY A 60 22.64 2.53 1.51
C GLY A 60 22.71 1.48 0.40
N ALA A 61 21.83 0.49 0.42
CA ALA A 61 21.82 -0.67 -0.48
C ALA A 61 20.94 -0.42 -1.71
N LEU A 62 21.30 0.56 -2.54
CA LEU A 62 20.61 0.85 -3.81
C LEU A 62 20.92 -0.25 -4.85
N SER A 63 20.05 -1.25 -4.91
CA SER A 63 20.09 -2.30 -5.93
C SER A 63 18.97 -2.12 -6.96
N ALA A 64 19.01 -2.91 -8.05
CA ALA A 64 17.95 -2.91 -9.06
C ALA A 64 16.53 -3.13 -8.46
N SER A 65 16.42 -3.90 -7.36
CA SER A 65 15.13 -4.14 -6.71
C SER A 65 14.54 -2.87 -6.06
N ALA A 66 15.38 -1.95 -5.59
CA ALA A 66 14.90 -0.67 -5.03
C ALA A 66 14.12 0.14 -6.09
N PHE A 67 14.61 0.17 -7.33
CA PHE A 67 13.92 0.81 -8.43
C PHE A 67 12.60 0.11 -8.79
N VAL A 68 12.53 -1.22 -8.67
CA VAL A 68 11.28 -1.97 -8.85
C VAL A 68 10.26 -1.57 -7.78
N HIS A 69 10.65 -1.51 -6.50
CA HIS A 69 9.74 -1.08 -5.44
C HIS A 69 9.26 0.36 -5.66
N LEU A 70 10.16 1.26 -6.07
CA LEU A 70 9.79 2.63 -6.42
C LEU A 70 8.79 2.69 -7.58
N ALA A 71 9.04 1.96 -8.67
CA ALA A 71 8.15 1.91 -9.82
C ALA A 71 6.75 1.40 -9.44
N VAL A 72 6.68 0.33 -8.63
CA VAL A 72 5.41 -0.21 -8.12
C VAL A 72 4.65 0.84 -7.31
N LEU A 73 5.32 1.56 -6.41
CA LEU A 73 4.71 2.62 -5.61
C LEU A 73 4.16 3.76 -6.49
N LEU A 74 4.90 4.15 -7.54
CA LEU A 74 4.43 5.16 -8.51
C LEU A 74 3.19 4.70 -9.27
N VAL A 75 3.11 3.41 -9.63
CA VAL A 75 1.91 2.82 -10.24
C VAL A 75 0.72 2.89 -9.30
N TYR A 76 0.87 2.52 -8.02
CA TYR A 76 -0.20 2.66 -7.03
C TYR A 76 -0.66 4.11 -6.87
N ALA A 77 0.29 5.07 -6.81
CA ALA A 77 -0.03 6.49 -6.73
C ALA A 77 -0.81 6.98 -7.96
N ALA A 78 -0.36 6.60 -9.17
CA ALA A 78 -1.02 6.97 -10.42
C ALA A 78 -2.45 6.42 -10.48
N ILE A 79 -2.65 5.14 -10.12
CA ILE A 79 -3.98 4.51 -10.07
C ILE A 79 -4.87 5.23 -9.06
N GLY A 80 -4.36 5.52 -7.86
CA GLY A 80 -5.09 6.24 -6.82
C GLY A 80 -5.52 7.64 -7.26
N ILE A 81 -4.62 8.39 -7.90
CA ILE A 81 -4.90 9.72 -8.43
C ILE A 81 -5.92 9.66 -9.57
N ALA A 82 -5.78 8.71 -10.50
CA ALA A 82 -6.73 8.52 -11.59
C ALA A 82 -8.14 8.18 -11.06
N ALA A 83 -8.23 7.26 -10.11
CA ALA A 83 -9.49 6.90 -9.46
C ALA A 83 -10.11 8.10 -8.72
N ALA A 84 -9.30 8.87 -7.98
CA ALA A 84 -9.75 10.08 -7.31
C ALA A 84 -10.26 11.14 -8.29
N ARG A 85 -9.54 11.39 -9.39
CA ARG A 85 -9.97 12.33 -10.45
C ARG A 85 -11.31 11.91 -11.06
N ILE A 86 -11.43 10.66 -11.49
CA ILE A 86 -12.65 10.14 -12.13
C ILE A 86 -13.85 10.24 -11.17
N THR A 87 -13.66 9.84 -9.91
CA THR A 87 -14.74 9.85 -8.91
C THR A 87 -15.16 11.26 -8.52
N LEU A 88 -14.23 12.21 -8.42
CA LEU A 88 -14.52 13.60 -8.13
C LEU A 88 -15.19 14.31 -9.31
N GLN A 89 -14.69 14.12 -10.53
CA GLN A 89 -15.26 14.73 -11.75
C GLN A 89 -16.70 14.26 -11.99
N ARG A 90 -16.98 12.96 -11.85
CA ARG A 90 -18.34 12.42 -11.96
C ARG A 90 -19.31 13.02 -10.94
N ARG A 91 -18.82 13.55 -9.82
CA ARG A 91 -19.63 14.22 -8.81
C ARG A 91 -19.82 15.71 -9.06
N LEU A 92 -18.86 16.39 -9.67
CA LEU A 92 -18.98 17.83 -9.96
C LEU A 92 -19.87 18.12 -11.18
N VAL A 93 -20.04 17.14 -12.06
CA VAL A 93 -20.92 17.23 -13.24
C VAL A 93 -22.36 16.77 -12.90
N GLN A 94 -22.59 16.24 -11.69
CA GLN A 94 -23.91 15.96 -11.12
C GLN A 94 -24.32 17.08 -10.17
#